data_AF-A0A4Q6BQ22-F1
#
_entry.id   AF-A0A4Q6BQ22-F1
#
_cell.length_a   1.000
_cell.length_b   1.000
_cell.length_c   1.000
_cell.angle_alpha   90.00
_cell.angle_beta   90.00
_cell.angle_gamma   90.00
#
_symmetry.space_group_name_H-M   'P 1'
#
loop_
_entity.id
_entity.type
_entity.pdbx_description
1 polymer ?
#
loop_
_entity_poly.entity_id
_entity_poly.type
_entity_poly.pdbx_seq_one_letter_code
_entity_poly.pdbx_strand_id
1 'polypeptide(L)'
;MGNTVSTPQPAASANKPATPSNGAASPFLTDVKTLRDRARKHIEQGAITESYTADREQVVKILNDALATEIVCVLRYKRHYYMASGLAAEPIKAEFLEHANEEQAHADSLAERIVQLGGQPNLNPDT
;
A
#
# COMPACT_ATOMS: atom_id res chain seq x y z
N MET A 1 -56.90 29.58 31.47
CA MET A 1 -57.63 30.87 31.60
C MET A 1 -56.59 31.91 31.98
N GLY A 2 -56.44 32.91 31.12
CA GLY A 2 -55.27 33.78 31.09
C GLY A 2 -55.24 34.87 32.15
N ASN A 3 -54.09 35.53 32.21
CA ASN A 3 -53.85 36.95 32.47
C ASN A 3 -52.31 37.14 32.45
N THR A 4 -51.68 38.20 31.95
CA THR A 4 -52.07 39.45 31.31
C THR A 4 -50.77 40.04 30.74
N VAL A 5 -50.87 40.69 29.59
CA VAL A 5 -49.80 41.41 28.87
C VAL A 5 -49.29 42.61 29.69
N SER A 6 -48.00 42.92 29.58
CA SER A 6 -47.48 44.30 29.67
C SER A 6 -46.30 44.49 28.71
N THR A 7 -46.56 45.32 27.71
CA THR A 7 -45.64 45.98 26.77
C THR A 7 -44.71 46.96 27.52
N PRO A 8 -43.54 47.35 26.95
CA PRO A 8 -43.52 48.51 26.04
C PRO A 8 -42.55 48.42 24.85
N GLN A 9 -42.84 49.25 23.86
CA GLN A 9 -42.02 49.58 22.68
C GLN A 9 -41.35 50.97 22.92
N PRO A 10 -40.77 51.62 21.89
CA PRO A 10 -39.36 51.67 21.44
C PRO A 10 -38.63 52.98 21.82
N ALA A 11 -37.29 53.07 21.63
CA ALA A 11 -36.65 54.35 21.29
C ALA A 11 -35.22 54.18 20.77
N ALA A 12 -34.91 54.97 19.74
CA ALA A 12 -33.66 55.06 19.00
C ALA A 12 -32.60 55.94 19.71
N SER A 13 -31.32 55.76 19.38
CA SER A 13 -30.54 56.72 18.57
C SER A 13 -29.03 56.68 18.85
N ALA A 14 -28.29 56.92 17.76
CA ALA A 14 -26.98 57.58 17.68
C ALA A 14 -25.67 56.73 17.68
N ASN A 15 -25.14 56.54 16.47
CA ASN A 15 -23.94 57.22 15.93
C ASN A 15 -22.72 56.35 15.49
N LYS A 16 -22.67 56.07 14.18
CA LYS A 16 -21.54 56.20 13.19
C LYS A 16 -20.15 55.54 13.44
N PRO A 17 -19.28 55.42 12.41
CA PRO A 17 -18.85 54.14 11.85
C PRO A 17 -17.36 53.80 12.11
N ALA A 18 -17.00 52.51 12.04
CA ALA A 18 -15.62 52.09 11.80
C ALA A 18 -15.56 50.70 11.12
N THR A 19 -15.15 50.69 9.86
CA THR A 19 -14.41 49.58 9.21
C THR A 19 -12.94 50.02 9.21
N PRO A 20 -11.90 49.16 9.09
CA PRO A 20 -11.88 47.72 8.82
C PRO A 20 -10.87 46.89 9.66
N SER A 21 -11.01 45.55 9.71
CA SER A 21 -9.85 44.64 9.78
C SER A 21 -10.29 43.24 9.34
N ASN A 22 -9.94 42.83 8.13
CA ASN A 22 -8.69 42.21 7.67
C ASN A 22 -8.76 40.68 7.79
N GLY A 23 -8.50 40.02 6.65
CA GLY A 23 -8.92 38.65 6.36
C GLY A 23 -8.37 37.60 7.32
N ALA A 24 -9.28 36.91 8.01
CA ALA A 24 -9.03 35.55 8.48
C ALA A 24 -9.32 34.60 7.31
N ALA A 25 -8.31 34.36 6.47
CA ALA A 25 -8.35 33.25 5.53
C ALA A 25 -8.37 31.95 6.35
N SER A 26 -9.50 31.25 6.27
CA SER A 26 -9.87 30.14 7.14
C SER A 26 -8.82 29.01 7.18
N PRO A 27 -8.56 28.39 8.36
CA PRO A 27 -7.63 27.25 8.52
C PRO A 27 -7.98 26.02 7.66
N PHE A 28 -9.21 25.95 7.15
CA PHE A 28 -9.73 24.89 6.29
C PHE A 28 -9.07 24.81 4.90
N LEU A 29 -8.60 25.93 4.33
CA LEU A 29 -8.03 25.94 2.97
C LEU A 29 -6.54 25.56 2.95
N THR A 30 -5.84 25.74 4.07
CA THR A 30 -4.48 25.23 4.27
C THR A 30 -4.46 23.70 4.31
N ASP A 31 -5.54 23.10 4.79
CA ASP A 31 -5.69 21.66 5.03
C ASP A 31 -5.83 20.86 3.73
N VAL A 32 -6.70 21.28 2.80
CA VAL A 32 -6.96 20.48 1.59
C VAL A 32 -5.75 20.44 0.64
N LYS A 33 -5.04 21.56 0.48
CA LYS A 33 -3.88 21.62 -0.43
C LYS A 33 -2.72 20.80 0.13
N THR A 34 -2.43 20.95 1.42
CA THR A 34 -1.37 20.17 2.10
C THR A 34 -1.71 18.68 2.22
N LEU A 35 -2.98 18.32 2.47
CA LEU A 35 -3.45 16.94 2.45
C LEU A 35 -3.29 16.31 1.06
N ARG A 36 -3.65 17.04 0.00
CA ARG A 36 -3.45 16.57 -1.39
C ARG A 36 -1.97 16.40 -1.73
N ASP A 37 -1.12 17.31 -1.29
CA ASP A 37 0.32 17.24 -1.54
C ASP A 37 0.97 16.09 -0.76
N ARG A 38 0.57 15.83 0.49
CA ARG A 38 0.99 14.62 1.23
C ARG A 38 0.49 13.35 0.57
N ALA A 39 -0.79 13.29 0.19
CA ALA A 39 -1.36 12.12 -0.48
C ALA A 39 -0.60 11.78 -1.77
N ARG A 40 -0.21 12.77 -2.58
CA ARG A 40 0.64 12.55 -3.76
C ARG A 40 2.02 11.98 -3.39
N LYS A 41 2.67 12.52 -2.36
CA LYS A 41 3.97 12.00 -1.89
C LYS A 41 3.89 10.55 -1.39
N HIS A 42 2.80 10.16 -0.74
CA HIS A 42 2.62 8.77 -0.32
C HIS A 42 2.31 7.85 -1.50
N ILE A 43 1.59 8.32 -2.51
CA ILE A 43 1.37 7.55 -3.75
C ILE A 43 2.71 7.25 -4.45
N GLU A 44 3.66 8.20 -4.44
CA GLU A 44 5.01 8.00 -4.99
C GLU A 44 5.82 6.94 -4.21
N GLN A 45 5.52 6.74 -2.92
CA GLN A 45 6.21 5.77 -2.06
C GLN A 45 5.63 4.34 -2.17
N GLY A 46 4.54 4.14 -2.92
CA GLY A 46 3.92 2.83 -3.11
C GLY A 46 3.07 2.36 -1.92
N ALA A 47 2.94 1.04 -1.73
CA ALA A 47 2.10 0.43 -0.69
C ALA A 47 2.76 0.47 0.71
N ILE A 48 3.31 1.62 1.08
CA ILE A 48 4.08 1.83 2.32
C ILE A 48 3.33 2.82 3.21
N THR A 49 3.04 2.41 4.45
CA THR A 49 2.43 3.26 5.47
C THR A 49 3.50 3.89 6.36
N GLU A 50 3.21 5.06 6.94
CA GLU A 50 4.13 5.75 7.87
C GLU A 50 4.52 4.90 9.09
N SER A 51 3.72 3.88 9.43
CA SER A 51 3.95 2.94 10.52
C SER A 51 4.94 1.81 10.20
N TYR A 52 5.47 1.73 8.98
CA TYR A 52 6.39 0.66 8.59
C TYR A 52 7.80 0.93 9.14
N THR A 53 8.15 0.30 10.27
CA THR A 53 9.42 0.52 10.99
C THR A 53 10.56 -0.40 10.56
N ALA A 54 10.31 -1.36 9.66
CA ALA A 54 11.32 -2.32 9.24
C ALA A 54 12.33 -1.69 8.27
N ASP A 55 13.59 -2.13 8.34
CA ASP A 55 14.60 -1.77 7.35
C ASP A 55 14.22 -2.38 6.00
N ARG A 56 13.71 -1.51 5.11
CA ARG A 56 13.20 -1.88 3.80
C ARG A 56 14.26 -2.52 2.91
N GLU A 57 15.49 -2.01 2.95
CA GLU A 57 16.58 -2.53 2.12
C GLU A 57 16.92 -3.95 2.55
N GLN A 58 16.98 -4.18 3.87
CA GLN A 58 17.19 -5.51 4.42
C GLN A 58 16.02 -6.47 4.11
N VAL A 59 14.76 -6.00 4.15
CA VAL A 59 13.60 -6.82 3.78
C VAL A 59 13.65 -7.19 2.30
N VAL A 60 13.91 -6.23 1.41
CA VAL A 60 14.04 -6.49 -0.04
C VAL A 60 15.16 -7.49 -0.31
N LYS A 61 16.27 -7.42 0.43
CA LYS A 61 17.36 -8.41 0.33
C LYS A 61 16.88 -9.81 0.70
N ILE A 62 16.25 -9.98 1.86
CA ILE A 62 15.74 -11.29 2.32
C ILE A 62 14.69 -11.85 1.34
N LEU A 63 13.82 -11.00 0.80
CA LEU A 63 12.84 -11.42 -0.20
C LEU A 63 13.50 -11.89 -1.50
N ASN A 64 14.60 -11.26 -1.92
CA ASN A 64 15.37 -11.73 -3.07
C ASN A 64 16.09 -13.06 -2.79
N ASP A 65 16.61 -13.26 -1.58
CA ASP A 65 17.20 -14.55 -1.18
C ASP A 65 16.14 -15.68 -1.20
N ALA A 66 14.92 -15.38 -0.75
CA ALA A 66 13.79 -16.31 -0.84
C ALA A 66 13.37 -16.55 -2.30
N LEU A 67 13.26 -15.49 -3.12
CA LEU A 67 12.90 -15.57 -4.54
C LEU A 67 13.86 -16.47 -5.32
N ALA A 68 15.16 -16.34 -5.08
CA ALA A 68 16.17 -17.19 -5.70
C ALA A 68 15.97 -18.67 -5.33
N THR A 69 15.63 -18.94 -4.06
CA THR A 69 15.34 -20.30 -3.59
C THR A 69 14.12 -20.88 -4.33
N GLU A 70 13.04 -20.12 -4.46
CA GLU A 70 11.84 -20.59 -5.16
C GLU A 70 12.08 -20.84 -6.65
N ILE A 71 12.83 -19.98 -7.33
CA ILE A 71 13.21 -20.21 -8.75
C ILE A 71 13.98 -21.51 -8.90
N VAL A 72 14.94 -21.78 -8.01
CA VAL A 72 15.68 -23.04 -8.01
C VAL A 72 14.75 -24.23 -7.72
N CYS A 73 13.77 -24.08 -6.82
CA CYS A 73 12.77 -25.11 -6.54
C CYS A 73 11.88 -25.41 -7.76
N VAL A 74 11.38 -24.38 -8.47
CA VAL A 74 10.66 -24.55 -9.74
C VAL A 74 11.47 -25.36 -10.74
N LEU A 75 12.74 -24.98 -10.96
CA LEU A 75 13.62 -25.66 -11.89
C LEU A 75 13.92 -27.10 -11.45
N ARG A 76 14.10 -27.33 -10.15
CA ARG A 76 14.34 -28.65 -9.56
C ARG A 76 13.14 -29.58 -9.79
N TYR A 77 11.93 -29.13 -9.48
CA TYR A 77 10.74 -29.95 -9.67
C TYR A 77 10.42 -30.18 -11.15
N LYS A 78 10.61 -29.18 -12.03
CA LYS A 78 10.51 -29.38 -13.48
C LYS A 78 11.52 -30.40 -14.00
N ARG A 79 12.76 -30.34 -13.52
CA ARG A 79 13.77 -31.36 -13.84
C ARG A 79 13.29 -32.76 -13.43
N HIS A 80 12.77 -32.91 -12.21
CA HIS A 80 12.26 -34.20 -11.74
C HIS A 80 11.05 -34.68 -12.53
N TYR A 81 10.12 -33.79 -12.88
CA TYR A 81 8.99 -34.06 -13.76
C TYR A 81 9.44 -34.64 -15.12
N TYR A 82 10.38 -33.98 -15.79
CA TYR A 82 10.85 -34.43 -17.12
C TYR A 82 11.69 -35.71 -17.06
N MET A 83 12.37 -35.96 -15.95
CA MET A 83 13.25 -37.12 -15.79
C MET A 83 12.56 -38.36 -15.20
N ALA A 84 11.38 -38.20 -14.61
CA ALA A 84 10.62 -39.32 -14.05
C ALA A 84 10.24 -40.33 -15.16
N SER A 85 10.57 -41.59 -14.94
CA SER A 85 10.39 -42.69 -15.90
C SER A 85 10.08 -44.00 -15.17
N GLY A 86 9.51 -44.97 -15.91
CA GLY A 86 9.11 -46.28 -15.36
C GLY A 86 7.58 -46.44 -15.24
N LEU A 87 7.16 -47.62 -14.75
CA LEU A 87 5.76 -48.05 -14.76
C LEU A 87 4.83 -47.15 -13.92
N ALA A 88 5.36 -46.54 -12.86
CA ALA A 88 4.63 -45.65 -11.95
C ALA A 88 4.98 -44.16 -12.16
N ALA A 89 5.52 -43.78 -13.31
CA ALA A 89 6.03 -42.43 -13.54
C ALA A 89 4.93 -41.35 -13.56
N GLU A 90 3.77 -41.63 -14.13
CA GLU A 90 2.71 -40.62 -14.30
C GLU A 90 2.19 -39.99 -13.00
N PRO A 91 1.81 -40.74 -11.95
CA PRO A 91 1.42 -40.11 -10.69
C PRO A 91 2.56 -39.30 -10.05
N ILE A 92 3.81 -39.79 -10.14
CA ILE A 92 4.98 -39.08 -9.60
C ILE A 92 5.23 -37.76 -10.36
N LYS A 93 5.05 -37.79 -11.69
CA LYS A 93 5.13 -36.61 -12.54
C LYS A 93 4.06 -35.60 -12.16
N ALA A 94 2.82 -36.03 -11.93
CA ALA A 94 1.75 -35.13 -11.51
C ALA A 94 2.13 -34.37 -10.23
N GLU A 95 2.64 -35.06 -9.21
CA GLU A 95 3.09 -34.43 -7.96
C GLU A 95 4.25 -33.44 -8.17
N PHE A 96 5.26 -33.80 -8.99
CA PHE A 96 6.34 -32.85 -9.30
C PHE A 96 5.86 -31.63 -10.08
N LEU A 97 4.89 -31.81 -10.98
CA LEU A 97 4.33 -30.67 -11.71
C LEU A 97 3.51 -29.77 -10.78
N GLU A 98 2.77 -30.34 -9.85
CA GLU A 98 2.03 -29.59 -8.84
C GLU A 98 2.97 -28.73 -7.99
N HIS A 99 4.01 -29.32 -7.39
CA HIS A 99 4.99 -28.56 -6.63
C HIS A 99 5.67 -27.49 -7.51
N ALA A 100 6.04 -27.79 -8.76
CA ALA A 100 6.63 -26.78 -9.64
C ALA A 100 5.71 -25.57 -9.87
N ASN A 101 4.38 -25.76 -9.86
CA ASN A 101 3.42 -24.69 -9.99
C ASN A 101 3.25 -23.91 -8.68
N GLU A 102 3.25 -24.59 -7.53
CA GLU A 102 3.21 -23.96 -6.20
C GLU A 102 4.42 -23.06 -5.98
N GLU A 103 5.64 -23.54 -6.27
CA GLU A 103 6.85 -22.73 -6.12
C GLU A 103 6.89 -21.56 -7.10
N GLN A 104 6.27 -21.70 -8.28
CA GLN A 104 6.11 -20.58 -9.21
C GLN A 104 5.17 -19.52 -8.62
N ALA A 105 4.07 -19.92 -8.00
CA ALA A 105 3.17 -18.98 -7.32
C ALA A 105 3.84 -18.28 -6.13
N HIS A 106 4.70 -18.99 -5.40
CA HIS A 106 5.55 -18.39 -4.35
C HIS A 106 6.51 -17.35 -4.93
N ALA A 107 7.23 -17.70 -6.00
CA ALA A 107 8.15 -16.79 -6.69
C ALA A 107 7.44 -15.52 -7.19
N ASP A 108 6.25 -15.67 -7.80
CA ASP A 108 5.45 -14.56 -8.31
C ASP A 108 5.02 -13.63 -7.15
N SER A 109 4.57 -14.20 -6.04
CA SER A 109 4.17 -13.45 -4.83
C SER A 109 5.34 -12.68 -4.22
N LEU A 110 6.54 -13.28 -4.17
CA LEU A 110 7.75 -12.64 -3.68
C LEU A 110 8.19 -11.50 -4.59
N ALA A 111 8.19 -11.72 -5.91
CA ALA A 111 8.52 -10.70 -6.89
C ALA A 111 7.56 -9.50 -6.80
N GLU A 112 6.26 -9.77 -6.71
CA GLU A 112 5.26 -8.71 -6.52
C GLU A 112 5.54 -7.94 -5.24
N ARG A 113 5.83 -8.63 -4.13
CA ARG A 113 6.10 -7.97 -2.85
C ARG A 113 7.36 -7.11 -2.89
N ILE A 114 8.41 -7.55 -3.57
CA ILE A 114 9.63 -6.76 -3.77
C ILE A 114 9.31 -5.46 -4.51
N VAL A 115 8.50 -5.52 -5.58
CA VAL A 115 8.07 -4.32 -6.34
C VAL A 115 7.20 -3.39 -5.49
N GLN A 116 6.27 -3.93 -4.71
CA GLN A 116 5.43 -3.14 -3.80
C GLN A 116 6.25 -2.36 -2.74
N LEU A 117 7.42 -2.88 -2.37
CA LEU A 117 8.38 -2.24 -1.46
C LEU A 117 9.38 -1.32 -2.19
N GLY A 118 9.24 -1.13 -3.51
CA GLY A 118 10.13 -0.30 -4.32
C GLY A 118 11.48 -0.94 -4.64
N GLY A 119 11.63 -2.24 -4.40
CA GLY A 119 12.79 -3.03 -4.82
C GLY A 119 12.68 -3.54 -6.25
N GLN A 120 13.72 -4.21 -6.74
CA GLN A 120 13.73 -4.90 -8.02
C GLN A 120 13.90 -6.40 -7.79
N PRO A 121 12.99 -7.26 -8.29
CA PRO A 121 13.16 -8.71 -8.22
C PRO A 121 14.38 -9.16 -9.02
N ASN A 122 15.27 -9.92 -8.40
CA ASN A 122 16.40 -10.53 -9.08
C ASN A 122 16.01 -11.92 -9.61
N LEU A 123 15.94 -12.04 -10.94
CA LEU A 123 15.64 -13.29 -11.65
C LEU A 123 16.86 -13.83 -12.40
N ASN A 124 18.07 -13.30 -12.12
CA ASN A 124 19.28 -13.73 -12.80
C ASN A 124 19.71 -15.11 -12.27
N PRO A 125 19.86 -16.14 -13.12
CA PRO A 125 20.31 -17.47 -12.70
C PRO A 125 21.78 -17.54 -12.25
N ASP A 126 22.59 -16.51 -12.51
CA ASP A 126 24.03 -16.50 -12.22
C ASP A 126 24.39 -15.92 -10.83
N THR A 127 23.40 -15.44 -10.07
CA THR A 127 23.56 -14.86 -8.73
C THR A 127 22.92 -15.73 -7.67
#